data_AF-A0A4Y7K1D1-F1
#
_entry.id   AF-A0A4Y7K1D1-F1
#
_cell.length_a   1.000
_cell.length_b   1.000
_cell.length_c   1.000
_cell.angle_alpha   90.00
_cell.angle_beta   90.00
_cell.angle_gamma   90.00
#
_symmetry.space_group_name_H-M   'P 1'
#
loop_
_entity.id
_entity.type
_entity.pdbx_description
1 polymer ?
#
loop_
_entity_poly.entity_id
_entity_poly.type
_entity_poly.pdbx_seq_one_letter_code
_entity_poly.pdbx_strand_id
1 'polypeptide(L)'
;MSSSKLLRVFKKKSRKSHEQPSSSSTAQDETHYQHGIPGIPTDGKVVLLNNSSNGAQIYLIGTLHGSNQSAEIVKTVIENVKPGIVAVELCEKRVGAMNKQQPDDDTWYKLFRKSMRAPGGLSMKIYKFMLSCRRRRLNAYGIIPALEFKVAMEESARVGASCFYIDQDINVTHEQLSKVPSFDLLWKAYHESRLSVHTEFADEKHTRSSVRESSGKQKKRCPDIAKVMIEDRDNFMFTNLRNFQGKVVAVVGMAHMDGIELLWKRAEEEDASKSPVISEIEG
;
A
#
# COMPACT_ATOMS: atom_id res chain seq x y z
N MET A 1 21.33 66.38 38.40
CA MET A 1 20.77 67.45 37.55
C MET A 1 20.55 66.87 36.16
N SER A 2 19.31 67.05 35.66
CA SER A 2 18.83 67.08 34.26
C SER A 2 19.20 65.91 33.33
N SER A 3 18.29 64.97 33.03
CA SER A 3 17.09 65.07 32.19
C SER A 3 17.33 65.10 30.67
N SER A 4 16.65 64.14 30.02
CA SER A 4 15.88 64.27 28.77
C SER A 4 16.59 64.27 27.41
N LYS A 5 16.33 63.19 26.64
CA LYS A 5 15.66 63.22 25.33
C LYS A 5 15.32 61.78 24.90
N LEU A 6 14.03 61.39 25.01
CA LEU A 6 13.04 61.29 23.90
C LEU A 6 13.26 60.01 23.06
N LEU A 7 12.59 58.87 23.31
CA LEU A 7 11.16 58.51 23.20
C LEU A 7 10.52 58.76 21.82
N ARG A 8 9.91 57.68 21.28
CA ARG A 8 9.06 57.51 20.07
C ARG A 8 9.84 57.24 18.77
N VAL A 9 9.50 56.26 17.93
CA VAL A 9 8.16 55.91 17.42
C VAL A 9 8.07 54.40 17.10
N PHE A 10 7.01 53.76 17.59
CA PHE A 10 6.50 52.48 17.09
C PHE A 10 6.07 52.61 15.63
N LYS A 11 6.51 51.68 14.76
CA LYS A 11 5.66 51.25 13.64
C LYS A 11 5.79 49.74 13.44
N LYS A 12 4.75 49.04 13.91
CA LYS A 12 4.40 47.66 13.55
C LYS A 12 4.59 47.47 12.04
N LYS A 13 5.55 46.64 11.63
CA LYS A 13 5.54 46.09 10.27
C LYS A 13 4.56 44.92 10.29
N SER A 14 3.37 45.19 9.79
CA SER A 14 2.28 44.23 9.64
C SER A 14 2.78 42.94 9.00
N ARG A 15 2.47 41.81 9.63
CA ARG A 15 2.59 40.48 9.04
C ARG A 15 1.83 40.52 7.71
N LYS A 16 2.54 40.42 6.59
CA LYS A 16 1.91 39.99 5.34
C LYS A 16 1.46 38.55 5.58
N SER A 17 0.17 38.37 5.79
CA SER A 17 -0.52 37.12 5.54
C SER A 17 -0.20 36.74 4.10
N HIS A 18 0.68 35.76 3.94
CA HIS A 18 0.68 34.97 2.72
C HIS A 18 -0.58 34.12 2.78
N GLU A 19 -1.67 34.67 2.27
CA GLU A 19 -2.79 33.87 1.79
C GLU A 19 -2.21 32.96 0.71
N GLN A 20 -2.03 31.69 1.07
CA GLN A 20 -1.90 30.66 0.06
C GLN A 20 -3.25 30.54 -0.65
N PRO A 21 -3.27 30.49 -1.99
CA PRO A 21 -4.50 30.23 -2.70
C PRO A 21 -4.95 28.80 -2.35
N SER A 22 -6.03 28.72 -1.57
CA SER A 22 -6.84 27.51 -1.43
C SER A 22 -7.60 27.29 -2.74
N SER A 23 -6.92 26.73 -3.75
CA SER A 23 -7.53 26.37 -5.02
C SER A 23 -7.64 24.85 -5.14
N SER A 24 -8.78 24.33 -4.69
CA SER A 24 -9.63 23.39 -5.43
C SER A 24 -8.96 22.39 -6.39
N SER A 25 -8.17 21.44 -5.86
CA SER A 25 -7.74 20.26 -6.63
C SER A 25 -8.54 18.99 -6.32
N THR A 26 -9.49 19.03 -5.38
CA THR A 26 -10.22 17.83 -4.95
C THR A 26 -11.34 17.41 -5.91
N ALA A 27 -12.01 18.36 -6.56
CA ALA A 27 -13.19 18.04 -7.37
C ALA A 27 -12.91 17.24 -8.66
N GLN A 28 -11.70 17.30 -9.23
CA GLN A 28 -11.37 16.54 -10.44
C GLN A 28 -11.02 15.07 -10.16
N ASP A 29 -10.31 14.79 -9.06
CA ASP A 29 -9.92 13.43 -8.69
C ASP A 29 -11.12 12.57 -8.25
N GLU A 30 -12.15 13.18 -7.64
CA GLU A 30 -13.34 12.47 -7.14
C GLU A 30 -14.16 11.77 -8.24
N THR A 31 -14.13 12.28 -9.47
CA THR A 31 -14.83 11.67 -10.62
C THR A 31 -14.08 10.49 -11.24
N HIS A 32 -12.77 10.38 -11.00
CA HIS A 32 -11.94 9.38 -11.65
C HIS A 32 -12.12 7.98 -11.04
N TYR A 33 -12.42 7.90 -9.75
CA TYR A 33 -12.46 6.66 -8.98
C TYR A 33 -13.88 6.20 -8.62
N GLN A 34 -14.87 6.45 -9.49
CA GLN A 34 -16.24 6.03 -9.20
C GLN A 34 -16.34 4.51 -9.07
N HIS A 35 -16.69 4.04 -7.87
CA HIS A 35 -16.88 2.62 -7.55
C HIS A 35 -18.33 2.26 -7.20
N GLY A 36 -19.21 3.25 -7.03
CA GLY A 36 -20.65 3.03 -6.81
C GLY A 36 -21.03 2.42 -5.45
N ILE A 37 -20.16 2.53 -4.44
CA ILE A 37 -20.41 2.01 -3.09
C ILE A 37 -20.90 3.15 -2.19
N PRO A 38 -22.11 3.08 -1.62
CA PRO A 38 -22.63 4.14 -0.75
C PRO A 38 -21.74 4.37 0.48
N GLY A 39 -21.49 5.64 0.83
CA GLY A 39 -20.77 6.03 2.04
C GLY A 39 -19.25 5.86 2.00
N ILE A 40 -18.69 5.31 0.91
CA ILE A 40 -17.24 5.25 0.70
C ILE A 40 -16.79 6.45 -0.16
N PRO A 41 -15.82 7.24 0.30
CA PRO A 41 -15.27 8.37 -0.48
C PRO A 41 -14.60 7.89 -1.78
N THR A 42 -14.75 8.66 -2.86
CA THR A 42 -14.04 8.45 -4.14
C THR A 42 -12.65 9.09 -4.13
N ASP A 43 -11.91 8.96 -3.02
CA ASP A 43 -10.58 9.56 -2.81
C ASP A 43 -9.43 8.72 -3.41
N GLY A 44 -9.77 7.72 -4.22
CA GLY A 44 -8.84 6.79 -4.86
C GLY A 44 -8.37 5.65 -3.97
N LYS A 45 -8.82 5.52 -2.71
CA LYS A 45 -8.54 4.34 -1.89
C LYS A 45 -9.31 3.10 -2.33
N VAL A 46 -10.43 3.29 -3.02
CA VAL A 46 -11.22 2.21 -3.62
C VAL A 46 -11.43 2.53 -5.09
N VAL A 47 -11.11 1.57 -5.96
CA VAL A 47 -11.32 1.69 -7.40
C VAL A 47 -12.03 0.45 -7.93
N LEU A 48 -12.85 0.64 -8.96
CA LEU A 48 -13.51 -0.45 -9.66
C LEU A 48 -12.80 -0.71 -10.99
N LEU A 49 -12.26 -1.91 -11.15
CA LEU A 49 -11.62 -2.37 -12.39
C LEU A 49 -12.54 -3.40 -13.05
N ASN A 50 -12.95 -3.12 -14.28
CA ASN A 50 -13.75 -4.06 -15.07
C ASN A 50 -12.82 -4.90 -15.93
N ASN A 51 -13.13 -6.18 -16.05
CA ASN A 51 -12.41 -7.12 -16.90
C ASN A 51 -13.17 -7.34 -18.20
N SER A 52 -12.74 -6.74 -19.32
CA SER A 52 -13.43 -6.91 -20.61
C SER A 52 -13.38 -8.35 -21.14
N SER A 53 -12.34 -9.12 -20.81
CA SER A 53 -12.18 -10.49 -21.32
C SER A 53 -13.19 -11.48 -20.74
N ASN A 54 -13.72 -11.24 -19.53
CA ASN A 54 -14.60 -12.18 -18.84
C ASN A 54 -15.78 -11.53 -18.07
N GLY A 55 -15.91 -10.21 -18.11
CA GLY A 55 -16.97 -9.45 -17.43
C GLY A 55 -16.82 -9.30 -15.91
N ALA A 56 -15.71 -9.72 -15.30
CA ALA A 56 -15.49 -9.61 -13.87
C ALA A 56 -15.38 -8.15 -13.39
N GLN A 57 -15.76 -7.92 -12.14
CA GLN A 57 -15.70 -6.62 -11.45
C GLN A 57 -14.77 -6.75 -10.25
N ILE A 58 -13.65 -6.02 -10.26
CA ILE A 58 -12.66 -6.04 -9.19
C ILE A 58 -12.71 -4.72 -8.43
N TYR A 59 -13.18 -4.77 -7.19
CA TYR A 59 -13.11 -3.67 -6.24
C TYR A 59 -11.74 -3.71 -5.55
N LEU A 60 -10.81 -2.92 -6.07
CA LEU A 60 -9.45 -2.84 -5.55
C LEU A 60 -9.37 -1.78 -4.45
N ILE A 61 -9.02 -2.21 -3.24
CA ILE A 61 -8.89 -1.39 -2.04
C ILE A 61 -7.41 -1.22 -1.70
N GLY A 62 -6.94 0.02 -1.70
CA GLY A 62 -5.64 0.40 -1.18
C GLY A 62 -5.67 0.66 0.30
N THR A 63 -4.77 0.03 1.03
CA THR A 63 -4.70 0.13 2.49
C THR A 63 -3.35 0.66 2.95
N LEU A 64 -3.36 1.24 4.14
CA LEU A 64 -2.15 1.52 4.90
C LEU A 64 -2.03 0.44 5.98
N HIS A 65 -0.91 -0.29 5.97
CA HIS A 65 -0.74 -1.42 6.87
C HIS A 65 -0.90 -1.02 8.33
N GLY A 66 -1.85 -1.64 9.03
CA GLY A 66 -2.12 -1.38 10.44
C GLY A 66 -2.98 -0.14 10.73
N SER A 67 -3.65 0.44 9.73
CA SER A 67 -4.64 1.52 9.93
C SER A 67 -6.03 0.96 10.23
N ASN A 68 -6.62 1.37 11.36
CA ASN A 68 -8.00 1.05 11.71
C ASN A 68 -8.99 1.59 10.67
N GLN A 69 -8.70 2.76 10.08
CA GLN A 69 -9.54 3.32 9.03
C GLN A 69 -9.52 2.45 7.77
N SER A 70 -8.36 1.91 7.39
CA SER A 70 -8.27 0.97 6.26
C SER A 70 -9.06 -0.31 6.54
N ALA A 71 -8.99 -0.84 7.76
CA ALA A 71 -9.77 -2.02 8.16
C ALA A 71 -11.29 -1.78 8.08
N GLU A 72 -11.77 -0.62 8.53
CA GLU A 72 -13.20 -0.27 8.46
C GLU A 72 -13.68 -0.09 7.02
N ILE A 73 -12.87 0.51 6.15
CA ILE A 73 -13.16 0.63 4.70
C ILE A 73 -13.28 -0.77 4.09
N VAL A 74 -12.32 -1.66 4.37
CA VAL A 74 -12.34 -3.05 3.88
C VAL A 74 -13.64 -3.75 4.29
N LYS A 75 -13.99 -3.68 5.57
CA LYS A 75 -15.23 -4.27 6.09
C LYS A 75 -16.47 -3.71 5.37
N THR A 76 -16.58 -2.38 5.30
CA THR A 76 -17.72 -1.69 4.68
C THR A 76 -17.86 -2.06 3.20
N VAL A 77 -16.75 -2.13 2.47
CA VAL A 77 -16.77 -2.51 1.05
C VAL A 77 -17.22 -3.96 0.88
N ILE A 78 -16.69 -4.90 1.67
CA ILE A 78 -17.08 -6.32 1.59
C ILE A 78 -18.58 -6.49 1.92
N GLU A 79 -19.08 -5.77 2.93
CA GLU A 79 -20.49 -5.77 3.34
C GLU A 79 -21.45 -5.30 2.25
N ASN A 80 -21.08 -4.23 1.55
CA ASN A 80 -21.90 -3.62 0.51
C ASN A 80 -21.81 -4.40 -0.81
N VAL A 81 -20.61 -4.80 -1.21
CA VAL A 81 -20.38 -5.48 -2.50
C VAL A 81 -20.90 -6.93 -2.47
N LYS A 82 -20.79 -7.60 -1.32
CA LYS A 82 -21.07 -9.04 -1.15
C LYS A 82 -20.41 -9.89 -2.24
N PRO A 83 -19.06 -9.87 -2.32
CA PRO A 83 -18.35 -10.52 -3.40
C PRO A 83 -18.42 -12.05 -3.29
N GLY A 84 -18.19 -12.75 -4.41
CA GLY A 84 -17.94 -14.19 -4.38
C GLY A 84 -16.51 -14.52 -3.92
N ILE A 85 -15.59 -13.56 -4.09
CA ILE A 85 -14.16 -13.72 -3.85
C ILE A 85 -13.61 -12.50 -3.10
N VAL A 86 -12.82 -12.77 -2.05
CA VAL A 86 -11.97 -11.76 -1.41
C VAL A 86 -10.51 -12.15 -1.63
N ALA A 87 -9.76 -11.29 -2.31
CA ALA A 87 -8.34 -11.46 -2.58
C ALA A 87 -7.52 -10.55 -1.66
N VAL A 88 -6.44 -11.06 -1.08
CA VAL A 88 -5.57 -10.28 -0.17
C VAL A 88 -4.11 -10.33 -0.61
N GLU A 89 -3.38 -9.21 -0.47
CA GLU A 89 -1.93 -9.09 -0.71
C GLU A 89 -1.13 -9.82 0.39
N LEU A 90 -1.31 -11.13 0.46
CA LEU A 90 -0.51 -12.03 1.27
C LEU A 90 -0.20 -13.27 0.43
N CYS A 91 0.84 -13.98 0.85
CA CYS A 91 1.09 -15.36 0.45
C CYS A 91 0.91 -16.25 1.68
N GLU A 92 0.75 -17.56 1.46
CA GLU A 92 0.56 -18.57 2.52
C GLU A 92 1.56 -18.44 3.68
N LYS A 93 2.84 -18.20 3.37
CA LYS A 93 3.88 -18.03 4.39
C LYS A 93 3.71 -16.75 5.22
N ARG A 94 3.26 -15.65 4.60
CA ARG A 94 2.97 -14.39 5.30
C ARG A 94 1.75 -14.56 6.20
N VAL A 95 0.70 -15.26 5.74
CA VAL A 95 -0.47 -15.61 6.57
C VAL A 95 -0.06 -16.49 7.76
N GLY A 96 0.72 -17.55 7.51
CA GLY A 96 1.22 -18.42 8.58
C GLY A 96 2.11 -17.67 9.59
N ALA A 97 2.91 -16.70 9.13
CA ALA A 97 3.71 -15.85 10.02
C ALA A 97 2.84 -14.86 10.80
N MET A 98 1.76 -14.35 10.22
CA MET A 98 0.79 -13.46 10.85
C MET A 98 0.00 -14.19 11.95
N ASN A 99 -0.48 -15.41 11.68
CA ASN A 99 -1.24 -16.19 12.66
C ASN A 99 -0.39 -16.71 13.82
N LYS A 100 0.93 -16.86 13.62
CA LYS A 100 1.89 -17.26 14.65
C LYS A 100 2.39 -16.07 15.50
N GLN A 101 1.86 -14.87 15.31
CA GLN A 101 2.24 -13.69 16.09
C GLN A 101 1.86 -13.89 17.57
N GLN A 102 2.80 -14.39 18.35
CA GLN A 102 2.83 -14.14 19.79
C GLN A 102 3.46 -12.76 20.02
N PRO A 103 3.11 -12.04 21.10
CA PRO A 103 3.81 -10.82 21.47
C PRO A 103 5.32 -11.13 21.53
N ASP A 104 6.11 -10.42 20.72
CA ASP A 104 7.55 -10.62 20.60
C ASP A 104 8.22 -10.24 21.95
N ASP A 105 8.28 -11.16 22.91
CA ASP A 105 9.15 -11.09 24.10
C ASP A 105 10.62 -11.35 23.75
N ASP A 106 10.91 -11.51 22.46
CA ASP A 106 12.24 -11.73 21.94
C ASP A 106 13.14 -10.51 22.10
N THR A 107 14.06 -10.57 23.08
CA THR A 107 15.14 -9.59 23.24
C THR A 107 15.85 -9.27 21.91
N TRP A 108 16.41 -8.06 21.78
CA TRP A 108 17.20 -7.67 20.61
C TRP A 108 18.28 -8.69 20.22
N TYR A 109 18.90 -9.33 21.22
CA TYR A 109 19.86 -10.40 21.01
C TYR A 109 19.24 -11.64 20.35
N LYS A 110 18.06 -12.08 20.78
CA LYS A 110 17.33 -13.20 20.17
C LYS A 110 16.98 -12.90 18.72
N LEU A 111 16.46 -11.70 18.44
CA LEU A 111 16.15 -11.24 17.08
C LEU A 111 17.41 -11.25 16.21
N PHE A 112 18.51 -10.68 16.70
CA PHE A 112 19.79 -10.66 16.00
C PHE A 112 20.27 -12.08 15.66
N ARG A 113 20.30 -12.98 16.65
CA ARG A 113 20.72 -14.38 16.48
C ARG A 113 19.85 -15.12 15.46
N LYS A 114 18.54 -14.88 15.46
CA LYS A 114 17.60 -15.48 14.49
C LYS A 114 17.88 -14.96 13.07
N SER A 115 18.05 -13.65 12.91
CA SER A 115 18.33 -13.03 11.62
C SER A 115 19.69 -13.44 11.04
N MET A 116 20.72 -13.60 11.89
CA MET A 116 22.06 -14.04 11.47
C MET A 116 22.10 -15.49 10.98
N ARG A 117 21.12 -16.31 11.38
CA ARG A 117 20.93 -17.69 10.90
C ARG A 117 20.04 -17.80 9.67
N ALA A 118 19.39 -16.72 9.27
CA ALA A 118 18.56 -16.73 8.07
C ALA A 118 19.43 -16.92 6.81
N PRO A 119 18.88 -17.52 5.75
CA PRO A 119 19.58 -17.64 4.47
C PRO A 119 19.82 -16.25 3.85
N GLY A 120 20.91 -16.14 3.08
CA GLY A 120 21.35 -14.93 2.38
C GLY A 120 22.71 -14.40 2.85
N GLY A 121 23.25 -13.42 2.12
CA GLY A 121 24.47 -12.70 2.49
C GLY A 121 24.29 -11.81 3.73
N LEU A 122 25.38 -11.21 4.21
CA LEU A 122 25.38 -10.39 5.43
C LEU A 122 24.40 -9.20 5.35
N SER A 123 24.32 -8.53 4.20
CA SER A 123 23.37 -7.41 3.98
C SER A 123 21.91 -7.84 4.15
N MET A 124 21.53 -9.00 3.60
CA MET A 124 20.19 -9.54 3.76
C MET A 124 19.89 -9.96 5.21
N LYS A 125 20.88 -10.50 5.93
CA LYS A 125 20.74 -10.82 7.36
C LYS A 125 20.52 -9.56 8.19
N ILE A 126 21.27 -8.50 7.93
CA ILE A 126 21.10 -7.20 8.57
C ILE A 126 19.73 -6.60 8.23
N TYR A 127 19.30 -6.65 6.97
CA TYR A 127 17.98 -6.19 6.56
C TYR A 127 16.85 -6.92 7.31
N LYS A 128 16.91 -8.25 7.38
CA LYS A 128 15.94 -9.08 8.14
C LYS A 128 15.94 -8.74 9.64
N PHE A 129 17.11 -8.45 10.22
CA PHE A 129 17.21 -8.01 11.60
C PHE A 129 16.50 -6.68 11.80
N MET A 130 16.77 -5.69 10.94
CA MET A 130 16.14 -4.38 11.01
C MET A 130 14.63 -4.45 10.84
N LEU A 131 14.13 -5.31 9.94
CA LEU A 131 12.70 -5.56 9.78
C LEU A 131 12.07 -6.19 11.03
N SER A 132 12.78 -7.11 11.69
CA SER A 132 12.33 -7.72 12.95
C SER A 132 12.25 -6.68 14.08
N CYS A 133 13.26 -5.81 14.16
CA CYS A 133 13.30 -4.71 15.12
C CYS A 133 12.17 -3.69 14.88
N ARG A 134 11.92 -3.36 13.61
CA ARG A 134 10.81 -2.51 13.17
C ARG A 134 9.46 -3.10 13.61
N ARG A 135 9.23 -4.38 13.34
CA ARG A 135 8.01 -5.09 13.76
C ARG A 135 7.83 -5.09 15.27
N ARG A 136 8.88 -5.42 16.04
CA ARG A 136 8.85 -5.37 17.51
C ARG A 136 8.46 -3.97 17.99
N ARG A 137 9.00 -2.92 17.37
CA ARG A 137 8.66 -1.53 17.69
C ARG A 137 7.19 -1.23 17.42
N LEU A 138 6.65 -1.61 16.25
CA LEU A 138 5.23 -1.42 15.92
C LEU A 138 4.32 -2.09 16.95
N ASN A 139 4.62 -3.35 17.30
CA ASN A 139 3.87 -4.09 18.31
C ASN A 139 3.90 -3.38 19.69
N ALA A 140 5.03 -2.77 20.07
CA ALA A 140 5.14 -2.01 21.32
C ALA A 140 4.29 -0.73 21.33
N TYR A 141 3.93 -0.19 20.16
CA TYR A 141 2.96 0.91 20.01
C TYR A 141 1.51 0.42 19.87
N GLY A 142 1.25 -0.88 20.01
CA GLY A 142 -0.08 -1.48 19.86
C GLY A 142 -0.59 -1.52 18.42
N ILE A 143 0.28 -1.26 17.44
CA ILE A 143 -0.07 -1.32 16.02
C ILE A 143 0.06 -2.77 15.58
N ILE A 144 -1.05 -3.35 15.12
CA ILE A 144 -1.09 -4.69 14.55
C ILE A 144 -0.79 -4.55 13.05
N PRO A 145 0.40 -4.97 12.57
CA PRO A 145 0.68 -4.95 11.14
C PRO A 145 -0.30 -5.88 10.43
N ALA A 146 -0.79 -5.47 9.26
CA ALA A 146 -1.73 -6.25 8.45
C ALA A 146 -3.13 -6.47 9.06
N LEU A 147 -3.59 -5.59 9.97
CA LEU A 147 -4.95 -5.62 10.53
C LEU A 147 -6.02 -5.66 9.43
N GLU A 148 -5.86 -4.83 8.40
CA GLU A 148 -6.76 -4.74 7.27
C GLU A 148 -6.90 -6.06 6.49
N PHE A 149 -5.83 -6.85 6.38
CA PHE A 149 -5.88 -8.15 5.72
C PHE A 149 -6.52 -9.20 6.61
N LYS A 150 -6.31 -9.13 7.93
CA LYS A 150 -7.02 -9.98 8.90
C LYS A 150 -8.51 -9.74 8.83
N VAL A 151 -8.94 -8.47 8.81
CA VAL A 151 -10.35 -8.10 8.63
C VAL A 151 -10.88 -8.58 7.29
N ALA A 152 -10.14 -8.41 6.19
CA ALA A 152 -10.55 -8.94 4.88
C ALA A 152 -10.81 -10.46 4.93
N MET A 153 -9.93 -11.22 5.57
CA MET A 153 -10.06 -12.67 5.73
C MET A 153 -11.29 -13.04 6.60
N GLU A 154 -11.48 -12.36 7.73
CA GLU A 154 -12.61 -12.61 8.64
C GLU A 154 -13.95 -12.25 7.98
N GLU A 155 -14.00 -11.11 7.30
CA GLU A 155 -15.19 -10.64 6.59
C GLU A 155 -15.54 -11.51 5.38
N SER A 156 -14.53 -12.06 4.69
CA SER A 156 -14.75 -13.04 3.61
C SER A 156 -15.52 -14.27 4.12
N ALA A 157 -15.11 -14.83 5.27
CA ALA A 157 -15.79 -15.96 5.87
C ALA A 157 -17.21 -15.58 6.31
N ARG A 158 -17.39 -14.38 6.87
CA ARG A 158 -18.69 -13.89 7.35
C ARG A 158 -19.73 -13.74 6.24
N VAL A 159 -19.31 -13.29 5.05
CA VAL A 159 -20.21 -13.14 3.89
C VAL A 159 -20.30 -14.39 3.01
N GLY A 160 -19.57 -15.46 3.36
CA GLY A 160 -19.53 -16.71 2.58
C GLY A 160 -18.72 -16.61 1.27
N ALA A 161 -17.79 -15.64 1.18
CA ALA A 161 -16.89 -15.48 0.04
C ALA A 161 -15.67 -16.40 0.17
N SER A 162 -15.13 -16.84 -0.96
CA SER A 162 -13.85 -17.55 -1.00
C SER A 162 -12.68 -16.57 -0.80
N CYS A 163 -11.73 -16.90 0.07
CA CYS A 163 -10.55 -16.07 0.31
C CYS A 163 -9.33 -16.59 -0.47
N PHE A 164 -8.66 -15.71 -1.23
CA PHE A 164 -7.46 -16.05 -2.00
C PHE A 164 -6.27 -15.15 -1.66
N TYR A 165 -5.08 -15.76 -1.63
CA TYR A 165 -3.81 -15.09 -1.38
C TYR A 165 -3.11 -14.82 -2.71
N ILE A 166 -3.03 -13.55 -3.10
CA ILE A 166 -2.65 -13.16 -4.47
C ILE A 166 -1.20 -12.68 -4.61
N ASP A 167 -0.45 -12.59 -3.51
CA ASP A 167 0.91 -12.05 -3.54
C ASP A 167 1.97 -13.14 -3.75
N GLN A 168 3.14 -12.72 -4.24
CA GLN A 168 4.27 -13.58 -4.53
C GLN A 168 4.80 -14.24 -3.24
N ASP A 169 5.25 -15.49 -3.35
CA ASP A 169 5.94 -16.19 -2.27
C ASP A 169 7.11 -15.33 -1.75
N ILE A 170 7.06 -15.01 -0.45
CA ILE A 170 8.07 -14.18 0.23
C ILE A 170 9.51 -14.70 0.04
N ASN A 171 9.71 -16.00 -0.16
CA ASN A 171 11.04 -16.55 -0.42
C ASN A 171 11.57 -16.12 -1.79
N VAL A 172 10.72 -16.03 -2.81
CA VAL A 172 11.11 -15.52 -4.13
C VAL A 172 11.49 -14.05 -4.00
N THR A 173 10.67 -13.25 -3.31
CA THR A 173 11.01 -11.84 -3.03
C THR A 173 12.35 -11.71 -2.28
N HIS A 174 12.58 -12.54 -1.25
CA HIS A 174 13.84 -12.56 -0.51
C HIS A 174 15.05 -12.97 -1.37
N GLU A 175 14.87 -13.93 -2.28
CA GLU A 175 15.92 -14.36 -3.19
C GLU A 175 16.28 -13.22 -4.16
N GLN A 176 15.29 -12.55 -4.75
CA GLN A 176 15.53 -11.41 -5.64
C GLN A 176 16.15 -10.22 -4.89
N LEU A 177 15.69 -9.92 -3.67
CA LEU A 177 16.32 -8.91 -2.82
C LEU A 177 17.79 -9.24 -2.50
N SER A 178 18.16 -10.52 -2.40
CA SER A 178 19.55 -10.90 -2.13
C SER A 178 20.49 -10.61 -3.31
N LYS A 179 19.94 -10.37 -4.51
CA LYS A 179 20.67 -10.02 -5.73
C LYS A 179 20.84 -8.51 -5.92
N VAL A 180 20.12 -7.70 -5.13
CA VAL A 180 20.23 -6.23 -5.13
C VAL A 180 21.59 -5.80 -4.56
N PRO A 181 22.18 -4.67 -5.03
CA PRO A 181 23.37 -4.08 -4.43
C PRO A 181 23.25 -3.95 -2.90
N SER A 182 24.25 -4.46 -2.17
CA SER A 182 24.22 -4.49 -0.71
C SER A 182 24.11 -3.11 -0.08
N PHE A 183 24.67 -2.08 -0.72
CA PHE A 183 24.56 -0.69 -0.25
C PHE A 183 23.10 -0.20 -0.25
N ASP A 184 22.34 -0.45 -1.32
CA ASP A 184 20.94 -0.04 -1.43
C ASP A 184 20.07 -0.74 -0.40
N LEU A 185 20.31 -2.04 -0.19
CA LEU A 185 19.57 -2.82 0.79
C LEU A 185 19.84 -2.34 2.23
N LEU A 186 21.09 -2.05 2.56
CA LEU A 186 21.47 -1.50 3.87
C LEU A 186 20.97 -0.06 4.06
N TRP A 187 21.00 0.75 3.00
CA TRP A 187 20.44 2.10 3.00
C TRP A 187 18.95 2.09 3.31
N LYS A 188 18.18 1.21 2.64
CA LYS A 188 16.76 1.00 2.93
C LYS A 188 16.54 0.56 4.38
N ALA A 189 17.32 -0.42 4.86
CA ALA A 189 17.25 -0.88 6.24
C ALA A 189 17.47 0.27 7.24
N TYR A 190 18.47 1.12 6.99
CA TYR A 190 18.76 2.29 7.81
C TYR A 190 17.60 3.30 7.78
N HIS A 191 17.09 3.64 6.60
CA HIS A 191 16.03 4.63 6.46
C HIS A 191 14.72 4.15 7.11
N GLU A 192 14.29 2.91 6.86
CA GLU A 192 13.10 2.31 7.49
C GLU A 192 13.21 2.25 9.01
N SER A 193 14.43 2.08 9.55
CA SER A 193 14.63 2.09 10.99
C SER A 193 14.50 3.47 11.63
N ARG A 194 14.72 4.54 10.84
CA ARG A 194 14.67 5.95 11.25
C ARG A 194 13.29 6.58 11.10
N LEU A 195 12.41 6.01 10.30
CA LEU A 195 11.01 6.44 10.23
C LEU A 195 10.37 6.31 11.62
N SER A 196 9.84 7.42 12.13
CA SER A 196 9.13 7.45 13.39
C SER A 196 7.76 6.81 13.20
N VAL A 197 7.36 5.96 14.14
CA VAL A 197 6.04 5.32 14.13
C VAL A 197 4.93 6.39 14.13
N HIS A 198 5.13 7.52 14.84
CA HIS A 198 4.16 8.62 14.79
C HIS A 198 4.02 9.24 13.40
N THR A 199 5.10 9.34 12.61
CA THR A 199 5.01 9.88 11.24
C THR A 199 4.41 8.90 10.25
N GLU A 200 4.58 7.59 10.47
CA GLU A 200 4.05 6.55 9.58
C GLU A 200 2.56 6.27 9.76
N PHE A 201 2.01 6.57 10.94
CA PHE A 201 0.61 6.28 11.28
C PHE A 201 -0.20 7.54 11.62
N ALA A 202 0.35 8.74 11.40
CA ALA A 202 -0.44 9.97 11.45
C ALA A 202 -1.36 10.02 10.22
N ASP A 203 -2.63 9.66 10.41
CA ASP A 203 -3.65 9.53 9.35
C ASP A 203 -3.77 10.75 8.43
N GLU A 204 -3.47 11.97 8.90
CA GLU A 204 -3.57 13.21 8.12
C GLU A 204 -2.58 13.31 6.94
N LYS A 205 -1.54 12.46 6.84
CA LYS A 205 -0.50 12.58 5.79
C LYS A 205 -0.45 11.45 4.77
N HIS A 206 -1.30 10.42 4.89
CA HIS A 206 -1.17 9.21 4.09
C HIS A 206 -2.29 9.07 3.05
N THR A 207 -2.47 10.12 2.25
CA THR A 207 -3.29 10.05 1.03
C THR A 207 -2.62 9.18 -0.04
N ARG A 208 -3.39 8.68 -1.00
CA ARG A 208 -2.85 7.96 -2.17
C ARG A 208 -1.77 8.76 -2.89
N SER A 209 -1.95 10.08 -3.01
CA SER A 209 -0.96 11.00 -3.60
C SER A 209 0.35 11.08 -2.81
N SER A 210 0.30 11.09 -1.47
CA SER A 210 1.48 11.09 -0.60
C SER A 210 2.27 9.77 -0.70
N VAL A 211 1.56 8.63 -0.76
CA VAL A 211 2.17 7.32 -0.98
C VAL A 211 2.82 7.24 -2.36
N ARG A 212 2.15 7.75 -3.40
CA ARG A 212 2.69 7.84 -4.77
C ARG A 212 3.97 8.67 -4.82
N GLU A 213 3.99 9.83 -4.18
CA GLU A 213 5.18 10.70 -4.13
C GLU A 213 6.35 10.00 -3.40
N SER A 214 6.08 9.40 -2.24
CA SER A 214 7.07 8.70 -1.43
C SER A 214 7.65 7.49 -2.16
N SER A 215 6.79 6.69 -2.79
CA SER A 215 7.18 5.53 -3.60
C SER A 215 7.99 5.96 -4.83
N GLY A 216 7.61 7.07 -5.48
CA GLY A 216 8.36 7.64 -6.60
C GLY A 216 9.76 8.10 -6.22
N LYS A 217 9.93 8.75 -5.06
CA LYS A 217 11.25 9.12 -4.52
C LYS A 217 12.10 7.89 -4.22
N GLN A 218 11.51 6.85 -3.62
CA GLN A 218 12.20 5.60 -3.33
C GLN A 218 12.63 4.89 -4.62
N LYS A 219 11.75 4.82 -5.63
CA LYS A 219 12.05 4.21 -6.94
C LYS A 219 13.22 4.89 -7.65
N LYS A 220 13.29 6.23 -7.62
CA LYS A 220 14.43 6.97 -8.19
C LYS A 220 15.75 6.68 -7.46
N ARG A 221 15.71 6.36 -6.16
CA ARG A 221 16.91 6.15 -5.35
C ARG A 221 17.40 4.70 -5.37
N CYS A 222 16.50 3.74 -5.25
CA CYS A 222 16.80 2.32 -5.19
C CYS A 222 15.90 1.57 -6.19
N PRO A 223 16.14 1.72 -7.50
CA PRO A 223 15.27 1.18 -8.54
C PRO A 223 15.14 -0.34 -8.46
N ASP A 224 16.24 -1.06 -8.20
CA ASP A 224 16.22 -2.53 -8.10
C ASP A 224 15.35 -3.01 -6.92
N ILE A 225 15.35 -2.27 -5.81
CA ILE A 225 14.48 -2.59 -4.68
C ILE A 225 13.03 -2.29 -5.01
N ALA A 226 12.74 -1.15 -5.65
CA ALA A 226 11.38 -0.81 -6.05
C ALA A 226 10.83 -1.84 -7.04
N LYS A 227 11.66 -2.31 -7.97
CA LYS A 227 11.32 -3.41 -8.88
C LYS A 227 10.91 -4.67 -8.11
N VAL A 228 11.75 -5.14 -7.19
CA VAL A 228 11.48 -6.40 -6.47
C VAL A 228 10.33 -6.28 -5.46
N MET A 229 10.24 -5.15 -4.74
CA MET A 229 9.27 -4.97 -3.65
C MET A 229 7.90 -4.51 -4.12
N ILE A 230 7.81 -3.89 -5.29
CA ILE A 230 6.57 -3.32 -5.84
C ILE A 230 6.29 -3.95 -7.21
N GLU A 231 7.08 -3.65 -8.24
CA GLU A 231 6.72 -3.96 -9.63
C GLU A 231 6.57 -5.46 -9.91
N ASP A 232 7.49 -6.30 -9.45
CA ASP A 232 7.43 -7.75 -9.64
C ASP A 232 6.20 -8.35 -8.93
N ARG A 233 5.80 -7.76 -7.80
CA ARG A 233 4.60 -8.16 -7.03
C ARG A 233 3.32 -7.64 -7.67
N ASP A 234 3.33 -6.43 -8.22
CA ASP A 234 2.21 -5.88 -9.00
C ASP A 234 1.88 -6.79 -10.18
N ASN A 235 2.90 -7.21 -10.94
CA ASN A 235 2.73 -8.14 -12.06
C ASN A 235 2.13 -9.48 -11.62
N PHE A 236 2.64 -10.03 -10.51
CA PHE A 236 2.14 -11.30 -9.98
C PHE A 236 0.69 -11.20 -9.50
N MET A 237 0.37 -10.18 -8.71
CA MET A 237 -0.99 -9.92 -8.22
C MET A 237 -1.95 -9.62 -9.35
N PHE A 238 -1.56 -8.78 -10.32
CA PHE A 238 -2.34 -8.47 -11.50
C PHE A 238 -2.71 -9.76 -12.27
N THR A 239 -1.73 -10.63 -12.51
CA THR A 239 -1.95 -11.90 -13.21
C THR A 239 -2.97 -12.77 -12.48
N ASN A 240 -2.86 -12.88 -11.16
CA ASN A 240 -3.82 -13.63 -10.35
C ASN A 240 -5.22 -13.02 -10.39
N LEU A 241 -5.32 -11.69 -10.23
CA LEU A 241 -6.58 -10.96 -10.26
C LEU A 241 -7.30 -11.06 -11.60
N ARG A 242 -6.55 -11.06 -12.71
CA ARG A 242 -7.11 -11.15 -14.07
C ARG A 242 -7.85 -12.48 -14.32
N ASN A 243 -7.47 -13.54 -13.59
CA ASN A 243 -8.06 -14.87 -13.74
C ASN A 243 -9.37 -15.05 -12.95
N PHE A 244 -9.70 -14.14 -12.03
CA PHE A 244 -10.96 -14.25 -11.29
C PHE A 244 -12.17 -13.84 -12.12
N GLN A 245 -13.33 -14.39 -11.75
CA GLN A 245 -14.62 -14.14 -12.37
C GLN A 245 -15.62 -13.59 -11.36
N GLY A 246 -16.64 -12.89 -11.85
CA GLY A 246 -17.70 -12.31 -11.01
C GLY A 246 -17.23 -11.09 -10.21
N LYS A 247 -17.82 -10.88 -9.02
CA LYS A 247 -17.48 -9.77 -8.13
C LYS A 247 -16.38 -10.18 -7.16
N VAL A 248 -15.28 -9.43 -7.19
CA VAL A 248 -14.09 -9.64 -6.36
C VAL A 248 -13.82 -8.38 -5.56
N VAL A 249 -13.51 -8.53 -4.28
CA VAL A 249 -12.88 -7.46 -3.49
C VAL A 249 -11.42 -7.82 -3.30
N ALA A 250 -10.51 -6.98 -3.78
CA ALA A 250 -9.07 -7.16 -3.68
C ALA A 250 -8.48 -6.13 -2.70
N VAL A 251 -7.82 -6.60 -1.64
CA VAL A 251 -7.24 -5.74 -0.60
C VAL A 251 -5.72 -5.77 -0.75
N VAL A 252 -5.14 -4.62 -1.10
CA VAL A 252 -3.71 -4.43 -1.35
C VAL A 252 -3.19 -3.20 -0.62
N GLY A 253 -1.90 -3.14 -0.35
CA GLY A 253 -1.22 -1.95 0.13
C GLY A 253 -1.28 -0.83 -0.91
N MET A 254 -1.44 0.41 -0.45
CA MET A 254 -1.61 1.59 -1.29
C MET A 254 -0.51 1.77 -2.36
N ALA A 255 0.71 1.30 -2.09
CA ALA A 255 1.84 1.40 -3.01
C ALA A 255 1.68 0.54 -4.28
N HIS A 256 0.78 -0.44 -4.28
CA HIS A 256 0.54 -1.38 -5.38
C HIS A 256 -0.59 -0.94 -6.32
N MET A 257 -1.50 -0.08 -5.86
CA MET A 257 -2.70 0.30 -6.62
C MET A 257 -2.37 0.86 -8.01
N ASP A 258 -1.46 1.85 -8.06
CA ASP A 258 -1.11 2.51 -9.32
C ASP A 258 -0.47 1.56 -10.33
N GLY A 259 0.34 0.60 -9.85
CA GLY A 259 0.98 -0.40 -10.69
C GLY A 259 -0.05 -1.39 -11.26
N ILE A 260 -0.95 -1.90 -10.42
CA ILE A 260 -2.03 -2.80 -10.83
C ILE A 260 -2.97 -2.10 -11.82
N GLU A 261 -3.37 -0.85 -11.57
CA GLU A 261 -4.24 -0.07 -12.48
C GLU A 261 -3.58 0.17 -13.84
N LEU A 262 -2.28 0.47 -13.86
CA LEU A 262 -1.54 0.65 -15.10
C LEU A 262 -1.46 -0.65 -15.92
N LEU A 263 -1.21 -1.78 -15.26
CA LEU A 263 -1.22 -3.10 -15.90
C LEU A 263 -2.62 -3.44 -16.43
N TRP A 264 -3.65 -3.13 -15.64
CA TRP A 264 -5.05 -3.33 -16.01
C TRP A 264 -5.42 -2.55 -17.27
N LYS A 265 -5.08 -1.26 -17.31
CA LYS A 265 -5.34 -0.40 -18.46
C LYS A 265 -4.71 -0.96 -19.74
N ARG A 266 -3.44 -1.38 -19.68
CA ARG A 266 -2.74 -1.97 -20.83
C ARG A 266 -3.42 -3.25 -21.31
N ALA A 267 -3.84 -4.12 -20.39
CA ALA A 267 -4.53 -5.36 -20.76
C ALA A 267 -5.89 -5.09 -21.41
N GLU A 268 -6.66 -4.11 -20.92
CA GLU A 268 -7.92 -3.71 -21.55
C GLU A 268 -7.71 -3.12 -22.96
N GLU A 269 -6.64 -2.34 -23.17
CA GLU A 269 -6.27 -1.84 -24.50
C GLU A 269 -5.90 -2.99 -25.47
N GLU A 270 -5.16 -3.99 -24.98
CA GLU A 270 -4.82 -5.18 -25.76
C GLU A 270 -6.05 -6.03 -26.09
N ASP A 271 -6.97 -6.23 -25.15
CA ASP A 271 -8.19 -7.01 -25.36
C ASP A 271 -9.15 -6.33 -26.35
N ALA A 272 -9.23 -5.00 -26.30
CA ALA A 272 -9.94 -4.21 -27.30
C ALA A 272 -9.35 -4.37 -28.70
N SER A 273 -8.02 -4.47 -28.83
CA SER A 273 -7.35 -4.67 -30.12
C SER A 273 -7.53 -6.08 -30.72
N LYS A 274 -7.84 -7.08 -29.88
CA LYS A 274 -8.05 -8.49 -30.28
C LYS A 274 -9.50 -8.82 -30.62
N SER A 275 -10.45 -7.96 -30.27
CA SER A 275 -11.85 -8.16 -30.65
C SER A 275 -11.99 -8.04 -32.17
N PRO A 276 -12.46 -9.07 -32.88
CA PRO A 276 -12.57 -9.01 -34.34
C PRO A 276 -13.56 -7.91 -34.69
N VAL A 277 -13.13 -7.01 -35.58
CA VAL A 277 -14.03 -6.20 -36.40
C VAL A 277 -15.03 -7.19 -36.99
N ILE A 278 -16.27 -7.17 -36.51
CA ILE A 278 -17.36 -7.89 -37.15
C ILE A 278 -17.39 -7.33 -38.57
N SER A 279 -16.95 -8.15 -39.51
CA SER A 279 -17.07 -7.89 -40.92
C SER A 279 -18.56 -7.76 -41.21
N GLU A 280 -19.04 -6.52 -41.34
CA GLU A 280 -20.15 -6.21 -42.22
C GLU A 280 -19.72 -6.64 -43.63
N ILE A 281 -19.89 -7.92 -43.93
CA ILE A 281 -19.94 -8.42 -45.30
C ILE A 281 -21.40 -8.78 -45.53
N GLU A 282 -22.01 -7.88 -46.30
CA GLU A 282 -23.19 -8.00 -47.14
C GLU A 282 -23.75 -9.43 -47.31
N GLY A 283 -25.06 -9.52 -47.13
CA GLY A 283 -25.94 -10.60 -47.58
C GLY A 283 -27.38 -10.12 -47.61
#